data_AF-A0AAW5S5B2-F1
#
_entry.id   AF-A0AAW5S5B2-F1
#
_cell.length_a   1.000
_cell.length_b   1.000
_cell.length_c   1.000
_cell.angle_alpha   90.00
_cell.angle_beta   90.00
_cell.angle_gamma   90.00
#
_symmetry.space_group_name_H-M   'P 1'
#
loop_
_entity.id
_entity.type
_entity.pdbx_description
1 polymer ?
#
loop_
_entity_poly.entity_id
_entity_poly.type
_entity_poly.pdbx_seq_one_letter_code
_entity_poly.pdbx_strand_id
1 'polypeptide(L)'
;MTTGTRSQLRVPAVWVAGVALGASMLGAAVLSAPQASATCNLSDKDDQYINLLAQNKMVHNADYSDCHEAAEGRWFADQVRSNPNSFGEAQELVNMITNTTPLSQAQAEWEVESAIYVYAPDLIPKIKDQASKANWPTEG
;
A
#
# COMPACT_ATOMS: atom_id res chain seq x y z
N MET A 1 58.18 26.48 -44.41
CA MET A 1 58.13 26.52 -42.93
C MET A 1 56.70 26.90 -42.59
N THR A 2 55.85 26.13 -41.92
CA THR A 2 56.03 25.20 -40.79
C THR A 2 54.84 24.20 -40.74
N THR A 3 55.02 23.14 -39.97
CA THR A 3 54.28 21.88 -39.80
C THR A 3 52.93 21.95 -39.04
N GLY A 4 52.06 20.96 -39.30
CA GLY A 4 51.08 20.38 -38.34
C GLY A 4 49.65 20.93 -38.43
N THR A 5 48.54 20.19 -38.32
CA THR A 5 48.27 18.88 -37.70
C THR A 5 46.95 18.31 -38.25
N ARG A 6 46.92 16.98 -38.37
CA ARG A 6 45.84 16.14 -38.88
C ARG A 6 44.77 15.90 -37.81
N SER A 7 43.48 15.96 -38.14
CA SER A 7 42.46 15.14 -37.46
C SER A 7 41.30 14.87 -38.41
N GLN A 8 41.22 13.65 -38.92
CA GLN A 8 40.08 13.13 -39.65
C GLN A 8 39.27 12.30 -38.67
N LEU A 9 38.09 12.79 -38.28
CA LEU A 9 37.11 11.96 -37.58
C LEU A 9 36.24 11.26 -38.62
N ARG A 10 36.49 9.95 -38.75
CA ARG A 10 35.66 8.99 -39.46
C ARG A 10 34.48 8.59 -38.57
N VAL A 11 33.29 8.62 -39.15
CA VAL A 11 32.06 7.94 -38.70
C VAL A 11 31.70 6.98 -39.86
N PRO A 12 30.98 5.83 -39.72
CA PRO A 12 30.35 5.18 -38.57
C PRO A 12 30.75 3.69 -38.41
N ALA A 13 30.45 3.08 -37.26
CA ALA A 13 30.03 1.68 -37.14
C ALA A 13 29.83 1.32 -35.66
N VAL A 14 28.59 1.35 -35.15
CA VAL A 14 28.26 0.60 -33.93
C VAL A 14 26.90 -0.09 -34.08
N TRP A 15 27.00 -1.36 -34.47
CA TRP A 15 26.31 -2.53 -33.92
C TRP A 15 24.81 -2.45 -33.61
N VAL A 16 24.04 -3.12 -34.48
CA VAL A 16 22.71 -3.67 -34.19
C VAL A 16 22.88 -4.80 -33.16
N ALA A 17 22.51 -4.57 -31.90
CA ALA A 17 22.37 -5.62 -30.90
C ALA A 17 20.95 -6.19 -30.98
N GLY A 18 20.79 -7.29 -31.73
CA GLY A 18 19.58 -8.09 -31.71
C GLY A 18 19.52 -8.89 -30.41
N VAL A 19 18.56 -8.59 -29.53
CA VAL A 19 18.24 -9.46 -28.39
C VAL A 19 17.38 -10.60 -28.93
N ALA A 20 17.99 -11.76 -29.12
CA ALA A 20 17.28 -12.99 -29.41
C ALA A 20 16.44 -13.37 -28.18
N LEU A 21 15.12 -13.45 -28.35
CA LEU A 21 14.22 -14.07 -27.37
C LEU A 21 14.47 -15.59 -27.40
N GLY A 22 15.43 -16.03 -26.59
CA GLY A 22 15.71 -17.44 -26.35
C GLY A 22 14.61 -18.04 -25.47
N ALA A 23 13.65 -18.73 -26.07
CA ALA A 23 12.76 -19.61 -25.35
C ALA A 23 13.53 -20.89 -24.98
N SER A 24 13.91 -21.00 -23.70
CA SER A 24 14.50 -22.21 -23.13
C SER A 24 13.86 -22.47 -21.77
N MET A 25 12.62 -22.97 -21.76
CA MET A 25 11.98 -23.48 -20.54
C MET A 25 11.99 -25.00 -20.57
N LEU A 26 13.12 -25.58 -20.16
CA LEU A 26 13.22 -26.96 -19.72
C LEU A 26 14.13 -26.98 -18.49
N GLY A 27 13.52 -27.19 -17.33
CA GLY A 27 14.23 -27.28 -16.05
C GLY A 27 13.29 -27.02 -14.89
N ALA A 28 12.40 -27.97 -14.60
CA ALA A 28 11.53 -27.96 -13.43
C ALA A 28 12.37 -28.13 -12.14
N ALA A 29 13.08 -27.07 -11.75
CA ALA A 29 13.44 -26.86 -10.36
C ALA A 29 12.32 -26.01 -9.75
N VAL A 30 11.31 -26.66 -9.18
CA VAL A 30 10.50 -26.05 -8.13
C VAL A 30 11.42 -25.84 -6.93
N LEU A 31 12.30 -24.83 -7.01
CA LEU A 31 12.71 -24.14 -5.81
C LEU A 31 11.40 -23.54 -5.29
N SER A 32 10.83 -24.19 -4.29
CA SER A 32 9.88 -23.53 -3.40
C SER A 32 10.55 -22.21 -3.01
N ALA A 33 10.04 -21.09 -3.52
CA ALA A 33 10.42 -19.80 -2.99
C ALA A 33 10.25 -19.93 -1.47
N PRO A 34 11.27 -19.60 -0.66
CA PRO A 34 11.07 -19.60 0.78
C PRO A 34 9.83 -18.74 0.98
N GLN A 35 8.79 -19.31 1.56
CA GLN A 35 7.73 -18.51 2.14
C GLN A 35 8.47 -17.63 3.12
N ALA A 36 8.75 -16.39 2.73
CA ALA A 36 9.22 -15.36 3.63
C ALA A 36 8.03 -15.06 4.55
N SER A 37 7.71 -16.02 5.40
CA SER A 37 7.07 -15.80 6.66
C SER A 37 8.12 -15.05 7.47
N ALA A 38 8.26 -13.75 7.15
CA ALA A 38 8.77 -12.81 8.13
C ALA A 38 8.02 -13.14 9.41
N THR A 39 8.75 -13.46 10.47
CA THR A 39 8.16 -13.85 11.75
C THR A 39 7.09 -12.83 12.09
N CYS A 40 5.83 -13.21 11.93
CA CYS A 40 4.73 -12.31 12.18
C CYS A 40 4.61 -12.20 13.68
N ASN A 41 5.05 -11.06 14.20
CA ASN A 41 4.91 -10.72 15.58
C ASN A 41 3.90 -9.58 15.65
N LEU A 42 2.66 -9.91 15.99
CA LEU A 42 1.62 -8.94 16.23
C LEU A 42 1.89 -8.25 17.57
N SER A 43 1.83 -6.93 17.58
CA SER A 43 1.81 -6.13 18.80
C SER A 43 0.40 -6.13 19.42
N ASP A 44 0.29 -5.69 20.68
CA ASP A 44 -1.02 -5.53 21.34
C ASP A 44 -1.99 -4.63 20.56
N LYS A 45 -1.46 -3.64 19.83
CA LYS A 45 -2.26 -2.78 18.94
C LYS A 45 -2.73 -3.54 17.70
N ASP A 46 -1.88 -4.39 17.15
CA ASP A 46 -2.25 -5.20 16.01
C ASP A 46 -3.38 -6.16 16.39
N ASP A 47 -3.26 -6.83 17.54
CA ASP A 47 -4.33 -7.65 18.10
C ASP A 47 -5.61 -6.85 18.33
N GLN A 48 -5.52 -5.63 18.84
CA GLN A 48 -6.69 -4.76 19.02
C GLN A 48 -7.38 -4.44 17.68
N TYR A 49 -6.61 -4.09 16.65
CA TYR A 49 -7.13 -3.80 15.32
C TYR A 49 -7.81 -5.02 14.70
N ILE A 50 -7.17 -6.18 14.73
CA ILE A 50 -7.73 -7.44 14.21
C ILE A 50 -9.03 -7.81 14.94
N ASN A 51 -9.06 -7.63 16.27
CA ASN A 51 -10.28 -7.87 17.04
C ASN A 51 -11.41 -6.91 16.70
N LEU A 52 -11.13 -5.66 16.30
CA LEU A 52 -12.14 -4.72 15.81
C LEU A 52 -12.67 -5.14 14.43
N LEU A 53 -11.81 -5.61 13.54
CA LEU A 53 -12.23 -6.14 12.24
C LEU A 53 -13.12 -7.39 12.40
N ALA A 54 -12.73 -8.31 13.29
CA ALA A 54 -13.48 -9.53 13.55
C ALA A 54 -14.92 -9.24 14.06
N GLN A 55 -15.12 -8.19 14.86
CA GLN A 55 -16.45 -7.79 15.35
C GLN A 55 -17.43 -7.44 14.23
N ASN A 56 -16.92 -6.88 13.12
CA ASN A 56 -17.74 -6.51 11.97
C ASN A 56 -17.68 -7.55 10.83
N LYS A 57 -17.26 -8.79 11.16
CA LYS A 57 -17.11 -9.91 10.21
C LYS A 57 -16.17 -9.58 9.04
N MET A 58 -15.18 -8.72 9.28
CA MET A 58 -14.16 -8.30 8.32
C MET A 58 -12.95 -9.23 8.33
N VAL A 59 -13.15 -10.53 8.56
CA VAL A 59 -12.05 -11.50 8.42
C VAL A 59 -11.84 -11.66 6.93
N HIS A 60 -10.81 -11.03 6.38
CA HIS A 60 -10.45 -11.23 4.99
C HIS A 60 -10.13 -12.72 4.81
N ASN A 61 -10.52 -13.27 3.68
CA ASN A 61 -10.56 -14.71 3.42
C ASN A 61 -9.23 -15.40 3.78
N ALA A 62 -9.19 -16.73 3.87
CA ALA A 62 -8.02 -17.52 4.30
C ALA A 62 -6.67 -17.28 3.57
N ASP A 63 -6.68 -16.44 2.52
CA ASP A 63 -5.51 -15.97 1.78
C ASP A 63 -4.81 -14.76 2.45
N TYR A 64 -5.47 -14.09 3.39
CA TYR A 64 -4.93 -12.99 4.18
C TYR A 64 -4.65 -13.46 5.62
N SER A 65 -3.47 -13.12 6.11
CA SER A 65 -3.02 -13.45 7.46
C SER A 65 -3.09 -12.19 8.30
N ASP A 66 -3.53 -12.25 9.56
CA ASP A 66 -3.61 -11.11 10.50
C ASP A 66 -2.45 -10.09 10.44
N CYS A 67 -1.24 -10.55 10.11
CA CYS A 67 -0.03 -9.75 9.87
C CYS A 67 -0.15 -8.74 8.71
N HIS A 68 -0.80 -9.18 7.63
CA HIS A 68 -1.10 -8.40 6.44
C HIS A 68 -2.13 -7.34 6.78
N GLU A 69 -3.25 -7.72 7.39
CA GLU A 69 -4.28 -6.81 7.85
C GLU A 69 -3.70 -5.77 8.81
N ALA A 70 -2.90 -6.20 9.79
CA ALA A 70 -2.23 -5.27 10.70
C ALA A 70 -1.28 -4.31 9.97
N ALA A 71 -0.56 -4.78 8.94
CA ALA A 71 0.28 -3.92 8.11
C ALA A 71 -0.52 -2.90 7.31
N GLU A 72 -1.65 -3.31 6.75
CA GLU A 72 -2.59 -2.46 6.02
C GLU A 72 -3.22 -1.41 6.94
N GLY A 73 -3.71 -1.80 8.12
CA GLY A 73 -4.24 -0.89 9.12
C GLY A 73 -3.22 0.16 9.57
N ARG A 74 -1.96 -0.22 9.78
CA ARG A 74 -0.88 0.75 10.05
C ARG A 74 -0.66 1.69 8.87
N TRP A 75 -0.67 1.15 7.65
CA TRP A 75 -0.51 1.94 6.44
C TRP A 75 -1.62 2.98 6.26
N PHE A 76 -2.89 2.62 6.48
CA PHE A 76 -4.01 3.58 6.46
C PHE A 76 -3.79 4.72 7.46
N ALA A 77 -3.46 4.39 8.71
CA ALA A 77 -3.22 5.39 9.74
C ALA A 77 -2.07 6.33 9.39
N ASP A 78 -1.01 5.82 8.76
CA ASP A 78 0.12 6.63 8.30
C ASP A 78 -0.25 7.52 7.10
N GLN A 79 -1.07 7.05 6.15
CA GLN A 79 -1.58 7.90 5.06
C GLN A 79 -2.36 9.09 5.64
N VAL A 80 -3.33 8.82 6.52
CA VAL A 80 -4.16 9.84 7.18
C VAL A 80 -3.33 10.82 8.00
N ARG A 81 -2.29 10.34 8.69
CA ARG A 81 -1.35 11.17 9.45
C ARG A 81 -0.53 12.10 8.55
N SER A 82 -0.08 11.58 7.42
CA SER A 82 0.78 12.31 6.48
C SER A 82 0.04 13.40 5.69
N ASN A 83 -1.28 13.29 5.56
CA ASN A 83 -2.09 14.25 4.81
C ASN A 83 -2.52 15.46 5.67
N PRO A 84 -2.33 16.71 5.19
CA PRO A 84 -2.86 17.91 5.84
C PRO A 84 -4.39 17.85 6.07
N ASN A 85 -5.13 17.32 5.10
CA ASN A 85 -6.55 17.04 5.17
C ASN A 85 -6.80 15.56 5.55
N SER A 86 -6.54 15.22 6.82
CA SER A 86 -6.69 13.86 7.34
C SER A 86 -8.11 13.31 7.16
N PHE A 87 -9.15 14.13 7.31
CA PHE A 87 -10.53 13.70 7.06
C PHE A 87 -10.75 13.34 5.58
N GLY A 88 -10.32 14.19 4.64
CA GLY A 88 -10.45 13.89 3.21
C GLY A 88 -9.66 12.64 2.79
N GLU A 89 -8.44 12.48 3.32
CA GLU A 89 -7.64 11.27 3.08
C GLU A 89 -8.35 10.00 3.57
N ALA A 90 -8.93 10.04 4.77
CA ALA A 90 -9.70 8.89 5.27
C ALA A 90 -10.86 8.53 4.33
N GLN A 91 -11.55 9.52 3.76
CA GLN A 91 -12.60 9.29 2.75
C GLN A 91 -12.04 8.72 1.44
N GLU A 92 -10.87 9.18 1.00
CA GLU A 92 -10.18 8.63 -0.18
C GLU A 92 -9.78 7.17 0.02
N LEU A 93 -9.31 6.80 1.22
CA LEU A 93 -9.02 5.40 1.58
C LEU A 93 -10.28 4.54 1.57
N VAL A 94 -11.39 5.02 2.14
CA VAL A 94 -12.69 4.32 2.08
C VAL A 94 -13.13 4.11 0.64
N ASN A 95 -13.01 5.14 -0.21
CA ASN A 95 -13.32 5.04 -1.62
C ASN A 95 -12.38 4.07 -2.36
N MET A 96 -11.11 4.00 -1.98
CA MET A 96 -10.16 3.05 -2.56
C MET A 96 -10.60 1.62 -2.26
N ILE A 97 -10.84 1.30 -0.98
CA ILE A 97 -11.23 -0.04 -0.53
C ILE A 97 -12.52 -0.48 -1.24
N THR A 98 -13.55 0.37 -1.29
CA THR A 98 -14.81 0.04 -1.95
C THR A 98 -14.69 -0.16 -3.46
N ASN A 99 -13.69 0.46 -4.11
CA ASN A 99 -13.45 0.30 -5.55
C ASN A 99 -12.55 -0.89 -5.88
N THR A 100 -11.70 -1.36 -4.95
CA THR A 100 -10.72 -2.41 -5.22
C THR A 100 -11.02 -3.74 -4.52
N THR A 101 -11.98 -3.76 -3.60
CA THR A 101 -12.35 -4.93 -2.81
C THR A 101 -13.87 -5.18 -2.90
N PRO A 102 -14.38 -6.36 -2.49
CA PRO A 102 -15.81 -6.62 -2.43
C PRO A 102 -16.49 -6.03 -1.18
N LEU A 103 -15.80 -5.21 -0.39
CA LEU A 103 -16.34 -4.65 0.85
C LEU A 103 -17.41 -3.59 0.55
N SER A 104 -18.47 -3.60 1.37
CA SER A 104 -19.47 -2.52 1.34
C SER A 104 -18.90 -1.21 1.88
N GLN A 105 -19.59 -0.10 1.59
CA GLN A 105 -19.21 1.23 2.12
C GLN A 105 -18.99 1.23 3.64
N ALA A 106 -19.96 0.71 4.40
CA ALA A 106 -19.89 0.67 5.86
C ALA A 106 -18.73 -0.21 6.38
N GLN A 107 -18.37 -1.24 5.62
CA GLN A 107 -17.24 -2.12 5.95
C GLN A 107 -15.89 -1.44 5.71
N ALA A 108 -15.76 -0.72 4.59
CA ALA A 108 -14.57 0.08 4.30
C ALA A 108 -14.40 1.24 5.29
N GLU A 109 -15.50 1.92 5.66
CA GLU A 109 -15.51 2.93 6.72
C GLU A 109 -15.02 2.33 8.04
N TRP A 110 -15.59 1.19 8.45
CA TRP A 110 -15.19 0.48 9.66
C TRP A 110 -13.69 0.14 9.67
N GLU A 111 -13.15 -0.31 8.54
CA GLU A 111 -11.75 -0.70 8.41
C GLU A 111 -10.79 0.48 8.61
N VAL A 112 -11.05 1.59 7.92
CA VAL A 112 -10.26 2.82 8.01
C VAL A 112 -10.41 3.47 9.39
N GLU A 113 -11.62 3.53 9.93
CA GLU A 113 -11.88 4.09 11.25
C GLU A 113 -11.23 3.27 12.37
N SER A 114 -11.30 1.93 12.29
CA SER A 114 -10.63 1.04 13.24
C SER A 114 -9.11 1.24 13.21
N ALA A 115 -8.54 1.42 12.00
CA ALA A 115 -7.11 1.68 11.82
C ALA A 115 -6.70 3.01 12.48
N ILE A 116 -7.46 4.08 12.23
CA ILE A 116 -7.22 5.39 12.87
C ILE A 116 -7.38 5.29 14.38
N TYR A 117 -8.42 4.62 14.87
CA TYR A 117 -8.69 4.46 16.29
C TYR A 117 -7.53 3.79 17.04
N VAL A 118 -6.91 2.77 16.45
CA VAL A 118 -5.84 2.00 17.09
C VAL A 118 -4.46 2.63 16.90
N TYR A 119 -4.12 2.99 15.66
CA TYR A 119 -2.75 3.38 15.29
C TYR A 119 -2.52 4.90 15.25
N ALA A 120 -3.59 5.69 15.13
CA ALA A 120 -3.51 7.15 15.14
C ALA A 120 -4.63 7.85 15.93
N PRO A 121 -4.89 7.45 17.20
CA PRO A 121 -5.95 8.04 18.02
C PRO A 121 -5.76 9.54 18.26
N ASP A 122 -4.51 10.03 18.16
CA ASP A 122 -4.15 11.43 18.24
C ASP A 122 -4.77 12.29 17.12
N LEU A 123 -5.12 11.68 15.98
CA LEU A 123 -5.73 12.37 14.84
C LEU A 123 -7.25 12.53 14.96
N ILE A 124 -7.91 11.77 15.84
CA ILE A 124 -9.38 11.78 15.97
C ILE A 124 -9.92 13.21 16.21
N PRO A 125 -9.35 14.03 17.11
CA PRO A 125 -9.83 15.40 17.29
C PRO A 125 -9.70 16.26 16.02
N LYS A 126 -8.57 16.12 15.30
CA LYS A 126 -8.32 16.84 14.03
C LYS A 126 -9.32 16.42 12.95
N ILE A 127 -9.56 15.11 12.81
CA ILE A 127 -10.49 14.55 11.83
C ILE A 127 -11.93 15.02 12.11
N LYS A 128 -12.37 14.99 13.38
CA LYS A 128 -13.69 15.50 13.78
C LYS A 128 -13.87 16.98 13.47
N ASP A 129 -12.86 17.81 13.77
CA ASP A 129 -12.87 19.24 13.43
C ASP A 129 -12.97 19.45 11.91
N GLN A 130 -12.18 18.72 11.12
CA GLN A 130 -12.22 18.80 9.65
C GLN A 130 -13.56 18.33 9.08
N ALA A 131 -14.13 17.24 9.59
CA ALA A 131 -15.44 16.74 9.19
C ALA A 131 -16.56 17.76 9.47
N SER A 132 -16.53 18.41 10.64
CA SER A 132 -17.51 19.44 11.01
C SER A 132 -17.50 20.63 10.05
N LYS A 133 -16.30 21.03 9.59
CA LYS A 133 -16.12 22.13 8.63
C LYS A 133 -16.54 21.75 7.21
N ALA A 134 -16.46 20.47 6.88
CA ALA A 134 -16.95 19.93 5.61
C ALA A 134 -18.49 19.77 5.58
N ASN A 135 -19.19 20.10 6.68
CA ASN A 135 -20.61 19.81 6.87
C ASN A 135 -20.95 18.32 6.65
N TRP A 136 -20.01 17.44 7.01
CA TRP A 136 -20.21 16.00 6.96
C TRP A 136 -21.26 15.61 8.01
N PRO A 137 -22.17 14.66 7.73
CA PRO A 137 -23.08 14.15 8.74
C PRO A 137 -22.27 13.68 9.95
N THR A 138 -22.58 14.25 11.11
CA THR A 138 -22.14 13.69 12.38
C THR A 138 -23.02 12.47 12.59
N GLU A 139 -22.43 11.28 12.75
CA GLU A 139 -23.18 10.09 13.11
C GLU A 139 -24.04 10.41 14.35
N GLY A 140 -25.34 10.11 14.24
CA GLY A 140 -26.34 10.35 15.27
C GLY A 140 -26.43 9.26 16.32
#